data_AF-A0A5D2TCJ3-F1
#
_entry.id   AF-A0A5D2TCJ3-F1
#
_cell.length_a   1.000
_cell.length_b   1.000
_cell.length_c   1.000
_cell.angle_alpha   90.00
_cell.angle_beta   90.00
_cell.angle_gamma   90.00
#
_symmetry.space_group_name_H-M   'P 1'
#
loop_
_entity.id
_entity.type
_entity.pdbx_description
1 polymer ?
#
loop_
_entity_poly.entity_id
_entity_poly.type
_entity_poly.pdbx_seq_one_letter_code
_entity_poly.pdbx_strand_id
1 'polypeptide(L)'
;MENKDNYLETSKAERSVWLMKCPGLVSRSLKAPQLSSSSSSSSASSSQAVAKVILSIDPRVSSDDNDSSSPQFTMELVGTETGDVPKRYSMDMTKDFVPMSVFSETSQGKLVVEGKILNKFDMRPHDENIENYGKLCRERTTKFMNKSRQIQVIDNDNGTHMRPMPGMIIAAVFNNIFIICLPYV
;
A
#
# COMPACT_ATOMS: atom_id res chain seq x y z
N MET A 1 34.65 5.11 25.81
CA MET A 1 33.37 5.07 25.07
C MET A 1 33.67 5.55 23.67
N GLU A 2 33.95 4.62 22.77
CA GLU A 2 34.34 4.94 21.40
C GLU A 2 33.07 5.34 20.64
N ASN A 3 33.08 6.54 20.08
CA ASN A 3 32.00 7.06 19.27
C ASN A 3 31.95 6.20 18.01
N LYS A 4 31.01 5.26 17.93
CA LYS A 4 30.85 4.40 16.77
C LYS A 4 30.27 5.28 15.68
N ASP A 5 31.15 5.86 14.88
CA ASP A 5 30.81 6.79 13.81
C ASP A 5 29.62 6.25 13.02
N ASN A 6 28.57 7.07 12.93
CA ASN A 6 27.37 6.81 12.13
C ASN A 6 27.74 6.90 10.63
N TYR A 7 28.63 6.01 10.17
CA TYR A 7 29.13 5.98 8.82
C TYR A 7 28.12 5.28 7.92
N LEU A 8 27.74 5.95 6.84
CA LEU A 8 26.85 5.42 5.82
C LEU A 8 27.67 4.60 4.81
N GLU A 9 27.42 3.30 4.74
CA GLU A 9 28.08 2.44 3.74
C GLU A 9 27.46 2.64 2.35
N THR A 10 28.27 3.05 1.37
CA THR A 10 27.82 3.38 0.00
C THR A 10 28.24 2.35 -1.06
N SER A 11 28.73 1.18 -0.65
CA SER A 11 29.27 0.13 -1.54
C SER A 11 28.30 -0.31 -2.64
N LYS A 12 26.98 -0.21 -2.42
CA LYS A 12 25.94 -0.58 -3.40
C LYS A 12 25.22 0.62 -4.01
N ALA A 13 25.74 1.85 -3.86
CA ALA A 13 25.04 3.06 -4.30
C ALA A 13 24.69 3.08 -5.80
N GLU A 14 25.48 2.41 -6.65
CA GLU A 14 25.23 2.31 -8.10
C GLU A 14 24.36 1.11 -8.50
N ARG A 15 23.92 0.29 -7.55
CA ARG A 15 23.05 -0.86 -7.83
C ARG A 15 21.67 -0.36 -8.28
N SER A 16 21.15 -0.89 -9.39
CA SER A 16 19.77 -0.61 -9.81
C SER A 16 18.77 -1.48 -9.05
N VAL A 17 17.72 -0.85 -8.55
CA VAL A 17 16.62 -1.49 -7.82
C VAL A 17 15.29 -1.09 -8.45
N TRP A 18 14.30 -1.96 -8.38
CA TRP A 18 12.94 -1.68 -8.82
C TRP A 18 12.04 -1.37 -7.63
N LEU A 19 11.19 -0.36 -7.80
CA LEU A 19 10.15 -0.02 -6.82
C LEU A 19 8.80 -0.50 -7.35
N MET A 20 8.06 -1.26 -6.54
CA MET A 20 6.76 -1.79 -6.95
C MET A 20 5.66 -1.38 -5.98
N LYS A 21 4.62 -0.71 -6.48
CA LYS A 21 3.39 -0.41 -5.73
C LYS A 21 2.45 -1.61 -5.81
N CYS A 22 2.28 -2.30 -4.69
CA CYS A 22 1.50 -3.54 -4.61
C CYS A 22 0.09 -3.30 -4.04
N PRO A 23 -0.99 -3.86 -4.63
CA PRO A 23 -2.27 -3.98 -3.97
C PRO A 23 -2.14 -4.72 -2.63
N GLY A 24 -2.90 -4.30 -1.61
CA GLY A 24 -2.77 -4.86 -0.26
C GLY A 24 -3.03 -6.38 -0.14
N LEU A 25 -3.69 -6.99 -1.13
CA LEU A 25 -3.82 -8.45 -1.22
C LEU A 25 -2.49 -9.12 -1.55
N VAL A 26 -1.84 -8.62 -2.58
CA VAL A 26 -0.58 -9.13 -3.10
C VAL A 26 0.49 -9.05 -2.00
N SER A 27 0.58 -7.91 -1.30
CA SER A 27 1.57 -7.74 -0.23
C SER A 27 1.39 -8.71 0.93
N ARG A 28 0.16 -9.20 1.18
CA ARG A 28 -0.08 -10.26 2.18
C ARG A 28 0.38 -11.63 1.69
N SER A 29 0.11 -11.95 0.42
CA SER A 29 0.54 -13.22 -0.17
C SER A 29 2.06 -13.32 -0.32
N LEU A 30 2.75 -12.18 -0.52
CA LEU A 30 4.22 -12.12 -0.60
C LEU A 30 4.92 -12.23 0.76
N LYS A 31 4.21 -12.04 1.89
CA LYS A 31 4.79 -12.34 3.20
C LYS A 31 5.00 -13.84 3.27
N ALA A 32 6.25 -14.27 3.32
CA ALA A 32 6.61 -15.68 3.45
C ALA A 32 5.75 -16.34 4.55
N PRO A 33 5.26 -17.57 4.34
CA PRO A 33 4.65 -18.32 5.44
C PRO A 33 5.73 -18.45 6.52
N GLN A 34 5.58 -17.66 7.58
CA GLN A 34 6.34 -17.85 8.80
C GLN A 34 6.10 -19.31 9.19
N LEU A 35 7.19 -20.06 9.35
CA LEU A 35 7.18 -21.48 9.70
C LEU A 35 6.02 -21.80 10.63
N SER A 36 4.96 -22.41 10.10
CA SER A 36 4.05 -23.19 10.92
C SER A 36 4.73 -24.53 11.11
N SER A 37 5.29 -24.68 12.30
CA SER A 37 5.87 -25.90 12.82
C SER A 37 4.94 -27.10 12.62
N SER A 38 5.30 -28.05 11.76
CA SER A 38 5.06 -29.49 11.98
C SER A 38 5.82 -30.38 10.99
N SER A 39 6.84 -31.04 11.54
CA SER A 39 7.32 -32.40 11.25
C SER A 39 7.79 -32.80 9.83
N SER A 40 9.11 -33.04 9.78
CA SER A 40 9.81 -34.17 9.14
C SER A 40 9.77 -34.30 7.62
N SER A 41 10.81 -33.83 6.95
CA SER A 41 11.79 -34.70 6.28
C SER A 41 12.87 -33.86 5.57
N SER A 42 14.10 -34.30 5.72
CA SER A 42 15.32 -33.73 5.16
C SER A 42 15.28 -33.62 3.64
N SER A 43 15.15 -32.41 3.12
CA SER A 43 15.77 -31.98 1.86
C SER A 43 15.77 -30.45 1.83
N ALA A 44 16.89 -29.87 1.38
CA ALA A 44 17.14 -28.44 1.35
C ALA A 44 15.92 -27.67 0.80
N SER A 45 15.17 -26.99 1.68
CA SER A 45 13.97 -26.27 1.27
C SER A 45 14.39 -25.00 0.52
N SER A 46 14.52 -25.13 -0.80
CA SER A 46 14.58 -24.01 -1.73
C SER A 46 13.50 -23.01 -1.33
N SER A 47 13.86 -21.75 -1.10
CA SER A 47 12.92 -20.66 -0.89
C SER A 47 11.80 -20.76 -1.92
N GLN A 48 10.60 -21.14 -1.48
CA GLN A 48 9.49 -21.38 -2.39
C GLN A 48 9.13 -20.06 -3.07
N ALA A 49 9.16 -20.04 -4.41
CA ALA A 49 8.81 -18.85 -5.17
C ALA A 49 7.35 -18.47 -4.86
N VAL A 50 7.14 -17.25 -4.37
CA VAL A 50 5.81 -16.71 -4.01
C VAL A 50 5.10 -16.02 -5.18
N ALA A 51 5.86 -15.63 -6.20
CA ALA A 51 5.37 -14.98 -7.41
C ALA A 51 6.34 -15.17 -8.58
N LYS A 52 5.82 -15.05 -9.80
CA LYS A 52 6.58 -15.06 -11.05
C LYS A 52 6.32 -13.75 -11.79
N VAL A 53 7.39 -13.05 -12.17
CA VAL A 53 7.31 -11.90 -13.09
C VAL A 53 7.56 -12.38 -14.51
N ILE A 54 6.71 -11.98 -15.43
CA ILE A 54 6.72 -12.36 -16.84
C ILE A 54 6.91 -11.07 -17.64
N LEU A 55 7.96 -11.05 -18.45
CA LEU A 55 8.26 -10.00 -19.42
C LEU A 55 7.91 -10.52 -20.81
N SER A 56 6.93 -9.90 -21.45
CA SER A 56 6.55 -10.17 -22.83
C SER A 56 7.11 -9.10 -23.74
N ILE A 57 7.84 -9.53 -24.78
CA ILE A 57 8.45 -8.66 -25.79
C ILE A 57 7.89 -9.08 -27.14
N ASP A 58 7.25 -8.17 -27.87
CA ASP A 58 6.85 -8.39 -29.25
C ASP A 58 7.96 -7.89 -30.20
N PRO A 59 8.66 -8.80 -30.91
CA PRO A 59 9.76 -8.42 -31.81
C PRO A 59 9.29 -7.71 -33.08
N ARG A 60 7.98 -7.71 -33.39
CA ARG A 60 7.42 -7.05 -34.58
C ARG A 60 7.18 -5.56 -34.39
N VAL A 61 7.28 -5.08 -33.16
CA VAL A 61 7.01 -3.69 -32.80
C VAL A 61 8.36 -3.04 -32.50
N SER A 62 8.83 -2.16 -33.38
CA SER A 62 10.03 -1.36 -33.14
C SER A 62 9.79 -0.38 -32.00
N SER A 63 10.82 -0.12 -31.20
CA SER A 63 10.80 0.77 -30.04
C SER A 63 10.57 2.27 -30.37
N ASP A 64 10.19 2.59 -31.60
CA ASP A 64 9.91 3.95 -32.05
C ASP A 64 8.44 4.29 -31.75
N ASP A 65 8.27 5.13 -30.73
CA ASP A 65 7.22 6.13 -30.59
C ASP A 65 5.78 5.68 -30.91
N ASN A 66 5.18 4.93 -29.99
CA ASN A 66 3.77 5.08 -29.60
C ASN A 66 3.48 4.19 -28.40
N ASP A 67 2.72 4.70 -27.42
CA ASP A 67 2.42 4.16 -26.08
C ASP A 67 1.98 2.67 -25.99
N SER A 68 1.78 1.98 -27.11
CA SER A 68 1.45 0.55 -27.15
C SER A 68 2.66 -0.38 -27.34
N SER A 69 3.89 0.13 -27.53
CA SER A 69 5.09 -0.67 -27.85
C SER A 69 5.99 -1.04 -26.66
N SER A 70 5.57 -0.72 -25.43
CA SER A 70 6.39 -0.98 -24.24
C SER A 70 6.44 -2.46 -23.86
N PRO A 71 7.57 -2.97 -23.32
CA PRO A 71 7.66 -4.31 -22.76
C PRO A 71 6.54 -4.52 -21.75
N GLN A 72 5.70 -5.54 -21.96
CA GLN A 72 4.58 -5.82 -21.08
C GLN A 72 5.08 -6.67 -19.90
N PHE A 73 5.01 -6.09 -18.70
CA PHE A 73 5.30 -6.81 -17.47
C PHE A 73 4.00 -7.30 -16.84
N THR A 74 3.95 -8.57 -16.48
CA THR A 74 2.86 -9.16 -15.70
C THR A 74 3.44 -9.96 -14.55
N MET A 75 2.68 -10.09 -13.46
CA MET A 75 3.05 -10.90 -12.31
C MET A 75 1.96 -11.91 -12.02
N GLU A 76 2.36 -13.15 -11.81
CA GLU A 76 1.49 -14.26 -11.40
C GLU A 76 1.84 -14.69 -9.97
N LEU A 77 0.84 -14.73 -9.08
CA LEU A 77 1.02 -15.23 -7.72
C LEU A 77 0.96 -16.77 -7.69
N VAL A 78 1.83 -17.38 -6.89
CA VAL A 78 1.89 -18.83 -6.68
C VAL A 78 1.07 -19.20 -5.43
N GLY A 79 0.26 -20.28 -5.48
CA GLY A 79 -0.43 -20.81 -4.30
C GLY A 79 -1.80 -20.20 -4.00
N THR A 80 -2.41 -19.47 -4.93
CA THR A 80 -3.77 -18.90 -4.78
C THR A 80 -4.82 -19.78 -5.46
N GLU A 81 -4.72 -21.11 -5.30
CA GLU A 81 -5.63 -22.10 -5.90
C GLU A 81 -7.07 -22.00 -5.36
N THR A 82 -7.24 -21.40 -4.18
CA THR A 82 -8.52 -21.38 -3.43
C THR A 82 -8.94 -19.96 -3.10
N GLY A 83 -9.73 -19.33 -3.97
CA GLY A 83 -10.48 -18.10 -3.67
C GLY A 83 -10.62 -17.11 -4.83
N ASP A 84 -11.41 -16.05 -4.60
CA ASP A 84 -11.70 -14.94 -5.53
C ASP A 84 -10.52 -13.95 -5.71
N VAL A 85 -9.28 -14.40 -5.51
CA VAL A 85 -8.08 -13.54 -5.55
C VAL A 85 -7.54 -13.51 -6.98
N PRO A 86 -7.33 -12.32 -7.59
CA PRO A 86 -6.70 -12.25 -8.91
C PRO A 86 -5.34 -12.94 -8.89
N LYS A 87 -5.16 -13.91 -9.78
CA LYS A 87 -3.91 -14.65 -9.92
C LYS A 87 -2.86 -13.86 -10.69
N ARG A 88 -3.31 -13.07 -11.67
CA ARG A 88 -2.46 -12.30 -12.58
C ARG A 88 -2.67 -10.80 -12.40
N TYR A 89 -1.57 -10.07 -12.40
CA TYR A 89 -1.52 -8.62 -12.28
C TYR A 89 -0.69 -8.05 -13.42
N SER A 90 -1.19 -6.99 -14.06
CA SER A 90 -0.38 -6.19 -14.98
C SER A 90 0.54 -5.27 -14.17
N MET A 91 1.75 -5.02 -14.65
CA MET A 91 2.72 -4.12 -14.03
C MET A 91 3.04 -2.99 -15.01
N ASP A 92 2.61 -1.78 -14.70
CA ASP A 92 2.92 -0.62 -15.55
C ASP A 92 4.23 -0.01 -15.12
N MET A 93 5.15 0.12 -16.07
CA MET A 93 6.46 0.71 -15.83
C MET A 93 6.41 2.22 -16.06
N THR A 94 6.81 2.99 -15.04
CA THR A 94 7.03 4.43 -15.12
C THR A 94 8.50 4.74 -14.90
N LYS A 95 9.05 5.61 -15.74
CA LYS A 95 10.43 6.15 -15.62
C LYS A 95 10.48 7.62 -15.20
N ASP A 96 9.34 8.31 -15.27
CA ASP A 96 9.20 9.69 -14.81
C ASP A 96 8.86 9.73 -13.31
N PHE A 97 9.90 9.81 -12.48
CA PHE A 97 9.77 9.96 -11.03
C PHE A 97 10.99 10.66 -10.44
N VAL A 98 10.81 11.27 -9.27
CA VAL A 98 11.90 11.92 -8.52
C VAL A 98 12.99 10.88 -8.20
N PRO A 99 14.28 11.12 -8.50
CA PRO A 99 15.35 10.19 -8.17
C PRO A 99 15.32 9.75 -6.70
N MET A 100 15.37 8.44 -6.48
CA MET A 100 15.28 7.83 -5.15
C MET A 100 16.40 6.82 -4.94
N SER A 101 16.90 6.77 -3.71
CA SER A 101 17.84 5.76 -3.24
C SER A 101 17.22 4.95 -2.12
N VAL A 102 17.55 3.66 -2.06
CA VAL A 102 17.09 2.75 -1.01
C VAL A 102 18.15 2.67 0.07
N PHE A 103 17.72 2.81 1.32
CA PHE A 103 18.57 2.67 2.50
C PHE A 103 18.08 1.49 3.33
N SER A 104 19.01 0.75 3.93
CA SER A 104 18.70 -0.28 4.91
C SER A 104 19.39 0.05 6.23
N GLU A 105 18.70 -0.24 7.32
CA GLU A 105 19.22 -0.13 8.67
C GLU A 105 19.16 -1.51 9.32
N THR A 106 20.28 -1.94 9.88
CA THR A 106 20.35 -3.19 10.64
C THR A 106 19.93 -2.95 12.09
N SER A 107 19.52 -4.00 12.81
CA SER A 107 19.18 -3.90 14.25
C SER A 107 20.35 -3.43 15.13
N GLN A 108 21.58 -3.47 14.61
CA GLN A 108 22.78 -2.98 15.26
C GLN A 108 23.07 -1.49 14.97
N GLY A 109 22.18 -0.79 14.25
CA GLY A 109 22.30 0.63 13.90
C GLY A 109 23.23 0.93 12.73
N LYS A 110 23.68 -0.08 11.98
CA LYS A 110 24.49 0.13 10.76
C LYS A 110 23.59 0.55 9.61
N LEU A 111 23.91 1.68 8.97
CA LEU A 111 23.22 2.23 7.80
C LEU A 111 23.96 1.90 6.49
N VAL A 112 23.23 1.44 5.49
CA VAL A 112 23.76 1.06 4.18
C VAL A 112 22.88 1.61 3.06
N VAL A 113 23.49 2.13 1.99
CA VAL A 113 22.82 2.44 0.73
C VAL A 113 22.71 1.16 -0.10
N GLU A 114 21.49 0.71 -0.39
CA GLU A 114 21.23 -0.52 -1.14
C GLU A 114 21.21 -0.33 -2.66
N GLY A 115 20.95 0.89 -3.13
CA GLY A 115 20.96 1.21 -4.56
C GLY A 115 20.04 2.37 -4.94
N LYS A 116 19.97 2.64 -6.24
CA LYS A 116 19.11 3.66 -6.88
C LYS A 116 17.91 3.00 -7.53
N ILE A 117 16.76 3.65 -7.42
CA ILE A 117 15.52 3.20 -8.05
C ILE A 117 15.57 3.57 -9.52
N LEU A 118 15.54 2.58 -10.41
CA LEU A 118 15.60 2.77 -11.87
C LEU A 118 14.22 2.75 -12.51
N ASN A 119 13.36 1.84 -12.07
CA ASN A 119 12.02 1.64 -12.59
C ASN A 119 11.03 1.62 -11.44
N LYS A 120 9.90 2.31 -11.63
CA LYS A 120 8.75 2.22 -10.75
C LYS A 120 7.66 1.42 -11.47
N PHE A 121 7.13 0.41 -10.78
CA PHE A 121 6.05 -0.43 -11.27
C PHE A 121 4.79 -0.19 -10.46
N ASP A 122 3.69 0.15 -11.12
CA ASP A 122 2.37 0.18 -10.51
C ASP A 122 1.63 -1.11 -10.89
N MET A 123 1.33 -1.95 -9.89
CA MET A 123 0.59 -3.18 -10.13
C MET A 123 -0.92 -2.91 -10.21
N ARG A 124 -1.55 -3.44 -11.26
CA ARG A 124 -3.00 -3.43 -11.45
C ARG A 124 -3.55 -4.85 -11.60
N PRO A 125 -4.75 -5.15 -11.08
CA PRO A 125 -5.44 -6.40 -11.40
C PRO A 125 -5.54 -6.56 -12.92
N HIS A 126 -5.31 -7.76 -13.43
CA HIS A 126 -5.47 -8.01 -14.86
C HIS A 126 -6.96 -8.01 -15.26
N ASP A 127 -7.27 -7.60 -16.48
CA ASP A 127 -8.64 -7.32 -16.93
C ASP A 127 -9.56 -8.54 -16.83
N GLU A 128 -9.02 -9.74 -17.07
CA GLU A 128 -9.74 -11.02 -16.95
C GLU A 128 -10.37 -11.25 -15.56
N ASN A 129 -9.89 -10.59 -14.51
CA ASN A 129 -10.39 -10.77 -13.13
C ASN A 129 -10.85 -9.47 -12.45
N ILE A 130 -11.22 -8.45 -13.23
CA ILE A 130 -11.57 -7.13 -12.72
C ILE A 130 -12.89 -7.09 -11.95
N GLU A 131 -13.90 -7.87 -12.37
CA GLU A 131 -15.20 -7.93 -11.70
C GLU A 131 -15.12 -8.53 -10.29
N ASN A 132 -14.37 -9.62 -10.17
CA ASN A 132 -14.09 -10.32 -8.93
C ASN A 132 -13.32 -9.43 -7.94
N TYR A 133 -12.27 -8.76 -8.44
CA TYR A 133 -11.55 -7.77 -7.65
C TYR A 133 -12.47 -6.63 -7.16
N GLY A 134 -13.42 -6.19 -7.99
CA GLY A 134 -14.43 -5.19 -7.64
C GLY A 134 -15.34 -5.64 -6.49
N LYS A 135 -15.81 -6.89 -6.50
CA LYS A 135 -16.59 -7.48 -5.38
C LYS A 135 -15.78 -7.46 -4.09
N LEU A 136 -14.54 -7.92 -4.14
CA LEU A 136 -13.64 -7.96 -3.00
C LEU A 136 -13.35 -6.57 -2.40
N CYS A 137 -13.30 -5.53 -3.24
CA CYS A 137 -13.18 -4.15 -2.78
C CYS A 137 -14.44 -3.68 -2.04
N ARG A 138 -15.63 -3.97 -2.60
CA ARG A 138 -16.92 -3.64 -1.96
C ARG A 138 -17.08 -4.35 -0.62
N GLU A 139 -16.80 -5.65 -0.56
CA GLU A 139 -16.88 -6.44 0.66
C GLU A 139 -16.00 -5.87 1.79
N ARG A 140 -14.80 -5.39 1.45
CA ARG A 140 -13.93 -4.72 2.42
C ARG A 140 -14.55 -3.45 2.95
N THR A 141 -15.03 -2.58 2.07
CA THR A 141 -15.71 -1.34 2.48
C THR A 141 -16.88 -1.67 3.41
N THR A 142 -17.74 -2.62 3.03
CA THR A 142 -18.86 -3.08 3.87
C THR A 142 -18.38 -3.61 5.24
N LYS A 143 -17.35 -4.46 5.26
CA LYS A 143 -16.80 -5.04 6.49
C LYS A 143 -16.23 -3.98 7.44
N PHE A 144 -15.55 -2.97 6.92
CA PHE A 144 -14.98 -1.89 7.73
C PHE A 144 -16.02 -0.85 8.16
N MET A 145 -17.04 -0.57 7.33
CA MET A 145 -18.07 0.41 7.65
C MET A 145 -19.11 -0.11 8.66
N ASN A 146 -19.42 -1.41 8.63
CA ASN A 146 -20.50 -1.98 9.46
C ASN A 146 -20.05 -2.49 10.84
N LYS A 147 -18.75 -2.54 11.15
CA LYS A 147 -18.25 -3.20 12.36
C LYS A 147 -18.12 -2.32 13.62
N SER A 148 -18.32 -0.99 13.54
CA SER A 148 -18.09 -0.11 14.70
C SER A 148 -19.19 0.92 14.98
N ARG A 149 -20.32 0.88 14.28
CA ARG A 149 -21.43 1.82 14.50
C ARG A 149 -22.67 1.06 14.95
N GLN A 150 -22.87 0.98 16.27
CA GLN A 150 -24.20 0.67 16.81
C GLN A 150 -25.01 1.96 16.77
N ILE A 151 -25.91 2.09 15.80
CA ILE A 151 -26.91 3.17 15.82
C ILE A 151 -27.96 2.74 16.84
N GLN A 152 -27.92 3.33 18.03
CA GLN A 152 -29.03 3.24 18.97
C GLN A 152 -30.02 4.33 18.58
N VAL A 153 -31.20 3.92 18.11
CA VAL A 153 -32.33 4.82 17.94
C VAL A 153 -32.92 5.04 19.33
N ILE A 154 -32.83 6.26 19.83
CA ILE A 154 -33.52 6.65 21.06
C ILE A 154 -34.98 6.87 20.68
N ASP A 155 -35.82 5.85 20.89
CA ASP A 155 -37.26 6.05 20.87
C ASP A 155 -37.66 6.91 22.08
N ASN A 156 -38.48 7.94 21.85
CA ASN A 156 -39.01 8.89 22.84
C ASN A 156 -38.09 10.07 23.25
N ASP A 157 -37.29 10.62 22.32
CA ASP A 157 -36.70 11.97 22.49
C ASP A 157 -37.74 13.07 22.21
N ASN A 158 -38.57 13.36 23.21
CA ASN A 158 -39.58 14.43 23.11
C ASN A 158 -39.00 15.85 23.28
N GLY A 159 -37.67 16.04 23.22
CA GLY A 159 -37.05 17.36 23.30
C GLY A 159 -37.36 18.16 24.58
N THR A 160 -37.94 17.52 25.60
CA THR A 160 -38.42 18.18 26.82
C THR A 160 -37.28 18.74 27.68
N HIS A 161 -36.06 18.23 27.50
CA HIS A 161 -34.83 18.73 28.13
C HIS A 161 -34.05 19.74 27.26
N MET A 162 -34.52 20.08 26.05
CA MET A 162 -33.86 20.99 25.12
C MET A 162 -34.32 22.46 25.26
N ARG A 163 -35.09 22.80 26.30
CA ARG A 163 -35.50 24.19 26.54
C ARG A 163 -34.38 24.95 27.28
N PRO A 164 -33.83 26.03 26.69
CA PRO A 164 -32.94 26.91 27.44
C PRO A 164 -33.71 27.50 28.63
N MET A 165 -33.12 27.55 29.82
CA MET A 165 -33.74 28.19 30.97
C MET A 165 -34.00 29.67 30.66
N PRO A 166 -35.25 30.16 30.70
CA PRO A 166 -35.53 31.58 30.54
C PRO A 166 -35.09 32.30 31.83
N GLY A 167 -34.01 33.10 31.78
CA GLY A 167 -33.62 33.88 32.95
C GLY A 167 -32.20 34.42 33.06
N MET A 168 -31.33 34.30 32.06
CA MET A 168 -29.99 34.92 32.10
C MET A 168 -29.74 35.78 30.86
N ILE A 169 -30.36 36.97 30.84
CA ILE A 169 -29.85 38.10 30.05
C ILE A 169 -28.79 38.76 30.92
N ILE A 170 -27.51 38.49 30.64
CA ILE A 170 -26.42 39.38 31.08
C ILE A 170 -25.99 40.15 29.84
N ALA A 171 -26.41 41.41 29.78
CA ALA A 171 -25.88 42.38 28.85
C ALA A 171 -24.43 42.70 29.24
N ALA A 172 -23.47 42.43 28.35
CA ALA A 172 -22.18 43.10 28.39
C ALA A 172 -21.49 43.06 27.01
N VAL A 173 -21.56 44.22 26.34
CA VAL A 173 -20.47 44.89 25.64
C VAL A 173 -19.82 44.14 24.46
N PHE A 174 -20.16 44.65 23.27
CA PHE A 174 -19.36 44.56 22.05
C PHE A 174 -17.88 44.86 22.34
N ASN A 175 -17.01 43.87 22.17
CA ASN A 175 -15.63 44.13 21.76
C ASN A 175 -15.23 43.09 20.71
N ASN A 176 -14.93 43.63 19.52
CA ASN A 176 -14.45 42.92 18.36
C ASN A 176 -13.26 42.01 18.69
N ILE A 177 -13.44 40.70 18.54
CA ILE A 177 -12.36 39.79 18.16
C ILE A 177 -12.89 38.93 17.02
N PHE A 178 -12.45 39.28 15.82
CA PHE A 178 -12.49 38.45 14.62
C PHE A 178 -11.65 37.19 14.90
N ILE A 179 -12.26 36.01 14.91
CA ILE A 179 -11.53 34.76 14.65
C ILE A 179 -12.11 34.18 13.38
N ILE A 180 -11.41 34.45 12.28
CA ILE A 180 -11.54 33.70 11.04
C ILE A 180 -10.79 32.39 11.28
N CYS A 181 -11.52 31.29 11.49
CA CYS A 181 -10.94 29.97 11.30
C CYS A 181 -10.97 29.67 9.80
N LEU A 182 -9.86 29.93 9.10
CA LEU A 182 -9.59 29.30 7.81
C LEU A 182 -9.32 27.81 8.04
N PRO A 183 -9.82 26.91 7.18
CA PRO A 183 -9.44 25.50 7.22
C PRO A 183 -7.96 25.38 6.84
N TYR A 184 -7.21 24.73 7.72
CA TYR A 184 -5.82 24.35 7.53
C TYR A 184 -5.74 23.31 6.39
N VAL A 185 -4.72 23.48 5.53
CA VAL A 185 -4.28 22.56 4.47
C VAL A 185 -3.86 21.22 5.07
#